data_AF-A0AA36EQ92-F1
#
_entry.id   AF-A0AA36EQ92-F1
#
_cell.length_a   1.000
_cell.length_b   1.000
_cell.length_c   1.000
_cell.angle_alpha   90.00
_cell.angle_beta   90.00
_cell.angle_gamma   90.00
#
_symmetry.space_group_name_H-M   'P 1'
#
loop_
_entity.id
_entity.type
_entity.pdbx_description
1 polymer ?
#
loop_
_entity_poly.entity_id
_entity_poly.type
_entity_poly.pdbx_seq_one_letter_code
_entity_poly.pdbx_strand_id
1 'polypeptide(L)'
;MSNSKLHHDLPVQLLEYDIWFQQYGNEFTFYDYNQPLELPSTMKHSFCIIIADPRYLSKECLEKVSKTIGFLNQPGESFLLLLTVQHERAGELLGLRPCGFRPQHSSKLGNEF
;
A
#
# COMPACT_ATOMS: atom_id res chain seq x y z
N MET A 1 12.56 0.61 -27.77
CA MET A 1 12.14 1.12 -26.45
C MET A 1 10.64 1.31 -26.49
N SER A 2 9.88 0.43 -25.86
CA SER A 2 8.41 0.49 -25.90
C SER A 2 7.92 1.70 -25.11
N ASN A 3 7.22 2.62 -25.79
CA ASN A 3 6.41 3.65 -25.14
C ASN A 3 5.39 2.95 -24.25
N SER A 4 5.61 2.97 -22.92
CA SER A 4 4.61 2.55 -21.95
C SER A 4 3.46 3.55 -22.02
N LYS A 5 2.33 3.14 -22.62
CA LYS A 5 1.07 3.87 -22.51
C LYS A 5 0.74 3.98 -21.02
N LEU A 6 0.79 5.19 -20.47
CA LEU A 6 0.21 5.48 -19.17
C LEU A 6 -1.30 5.27 -19.30
N HIS A 7 -1.84 4.30 -18.57
CA HIS A 7 -3.26 4.01 -18.57
C HIS A 7 -3.94 5.00 -17.62
N HIS A 8 -4.41 6.12 -18.16
CA HIS A 8 -5.05 7.19 -17.37
C HIS A 8 -6.40 6.79 -16.78
N ASP A 9 -6.95 5.63 -17.18
CA ASP A 9 -8.28 5.17 -16.78
C ASP A 9 -8.26 4.00 -15.78
N LEU A 10 -7.12 3.74 -15.10
CA LEU A 10 -7.11 2.73 -14.03
C LEU A 10 -7.82 3.30 -12.80
N PRO A 11 -8.87 2.64 -12.27
CA PRO A 11 -9.49 3.05 -11.02
C PRO A 11 -8.48 2.97 -9.88
N VAL A 12 -8.39 4.03 -9.08
CA VAL A 12 -7.49 4.12 -7.92
C VAL A 12 -8.30 4.45 -6.69
N GLN A 13 -7.96 3.79 -5.57
CA GLN A 13 -8.48 4.13 -4.26
C GLN A 13 -7.30 4.50 -3.36
N LEU A 14 -7.30 5.72 -2.84
CA LEU A 14 -6.36 6.19 -1.84
C LEU A 14 -6.91 5.92 -0.43
N LEU A 15 -6.13 5.20 0.38
CA LEU A 15 -6.41 4.99 1.79
C LEU A 15 -5.44 5.85 2.59
N GLU A 16 -5.95 6.90 3.25
CA GLU A 16 -5.11 7.82 4.03
C GLU A 16 -5.79 8.29 5.31
N TYR A 17 -4.99 8.58 6.33
CA TYR A 17 -5.44 9.18 7.58
C TYR A 17 -5.67 10.68 7.43
N ASP A 18 -4.90 11.34 6.57
CA ASP A 18 -5.01 12.78 6.35
C ASP A 18 -6.32 13.12 5.60
N ILE A 19 -7.27 13.72 6.32
CA ILE A 19 -8.58 14.09 5.78
C ILE A 19 -8.52 15.17 4.69
N TRP A 20 -7.38 15.84 4.46
CA TRP A 20 -7.24 16.78 3.35
C TRP A 20 -7.35 16.08 1.99
N PHE A 21 -7.11 14.76 1.92
CA PHE A 21 -7.31 13.95 0.72
C PHE A 21 -8.78 13.68 0.40
N GLN A 22 -9.74 14.03 1.27
CA GLN A 22 -11.18 13.91 0.97
C GLN A 22 -11.61 14.71 -0.27
N GLN A 23 -10.81 15.68 -0.71
CA GLN A 23 -11.01 16.41 -1.96
C GLN A 23 -11.04 15.50 -3.21
N TYR A 24 -10.44 14.30 -3.15
CA TYR A 24 -10.47 13.30 -4.22
C TYR A 24 -11.80 12.52 -4.28
N GLY A 25 -12.75 12.82 -3.39
CA GLY A 25 -14.11 12.27 -3.43
C GLY A 25 -14.13 10.76 -3.33
N ASN A 26 -14.74 10.08 -4.31
CA ASN A 26 -14.91 8.64 -4.31
C ASN A 26 -13.60 7.85 -4.40
N GLU A 27 -12.51 8.48 -4.85
CA GLU A 27 -11.18 7.87 -4.93
C GLU A 27 -10.42 7.95 -3.59
N PHE A 28 -11.06 8.45 -2.52
CA PHE A 28 -10.50 8.50 -1.17
C PHE A 28 -11.34 7.70 -0.16
N THR A 29 -10.65 6.94 0.68
CA THR A 29 -11.20 6.28 1.86
C THR A 29 -10.37 6.69 3.07
N PHE A 30 -11.00 7.28 4.08
CA PHE A 30 -10.33 7.53 5.36
C PHE A 30 -9.83 6.21 5.96
N TYR A 31 -8.56 6.17 6.34
CA TYR A 31 -7.89 4.98 6.83
C TYR A 31 -7.06 5.28 8.08
N ASP A 32 -7.45 4.66 9.19
CA ASP A 32 -6.64 4.58 10.40
C ASP A 32 -6.03 3.19 10.53
N TYR A 33 -4.71 3.07 10.39
CA TYR A 33 -4.02 1.78 10.52
C TYR A 33 -4.21 1.14 11.90
N ASN A 34 -4.61 1.90 12.93
CA ASN A 34 -4.96 1.34 14.24
C ASN A 34 -6.25 0.52 14.20
N GLN A 35 -7.13 0.79 13.23
CA GLN A 35 -8.34 0.04 12.92
C GLN A 35 -8.24 -0.54 11.50
N PRO A 36 -7.30 -1.48 11.25
CA PRO A 36 -6.88 -1.86 9.89
C PRO A 36 -7.98 -2.52 9.03
N LEU A 37 -9.09 -2.93 9.66
CA LEU A 37 -10.24 -3.59 9.02
C LEU A 37 -11.52 -2.74 9.08
N GLU A 38 -11.46 -1.51 9.60
CA GLU A 38 -12.57 -0.55 9.55
C GLU A 38 -12.63 0.09 8.15
N LEU A 39 -12.86 -0.77 7.16
CA LEU A 39 -12.94 -0.43 5.75
C LEU A 39 -14.27 -0.91 5.17
N PRO A 40 -14.79 -0.27 4.10
CA PRO A 40 -15.97 -0.74 3.39
C PRO A 40 -15.84 -2.21 2.99
N SER A 41 -16.88 -3.00 3.25
CA SER A 41 -16.89 -4.44 2.90
C SER A 41 -16.77 -4.69 1.39
N THR A 42 -17.19 -3.72 0.57
CA THR A 42 -17.02 -3.71 -0.89
C THR A 42 -15.56 -3.73 -1.33
N MET A 43 -14.63 -3.29 -0.48
CA MET A 43 -13.21 -3.27 -0.78
C MET A 43 -12.52 -4.61 -0.52
N LYS A 44 -13.20 -5.56 0.14
CA LYS A 44 -12.64 -6.86 0.45
C LYS A 44 -12.34 -7.64 -0.83
N HIS A 45 -11.08 -8.08 -1.00
CA HIS A 45 -10.62 -8.85 -2.14
C HIS A 45 -10.89 -8.20 -3.51
N SER A 46 -10.84 -6.87 -3.57
CA SER A 46 -11.19 -6.09 -4.76
C SER A 46 -10.00 -5.47 -5.49
N PHE A 47 -8.78 -5.64 -4.96
CA PHE A 47 -7.58 -5.00 -5.50
C PHE A 47 -6.60 -6.02 -6.09
N CYS A 48 -6.22 -5.81 -7.35
CA CYS A 48 -5.20 -6.57 -8.06
C CYS A 48 -3.78 -6.01 -7.87
N ILE A 49 -3.68 -4.71 -7.56
CA ILE A 49 -2.41 -4.01 -7.34
C ILE A 49 -2.55 -3.23 -6.03
N ILE A 50 -1.63 -3.46 -5.10
CA ILE A 50 -1.55 -2.74 -3.83
C ILE A 50 -0.15 -2.13 -3.72
N ILE A 51 -0.11 -0.84 -3.41
CA ILE A 51 1.12 -0.11 -3.06
C ILE A 51 0.95 0.41 -1.64
N ALA A 52 1.86 0.05 -0.75
CA ALA A 52 1.81 0.44 0.66
C ALA A 52 3.15 1.05 1.09
N ASP A 53 3.08 2.18 1.78
CA ASP A 53 4.22 2.90 2.39
C ASP A 53 3.91 3.19 3.87
N PRO A 54 4.13 2.21 4.78
CA PRO A 54 3.79 2.36 6.19
C PRO A 54 4.66 3.42 6.86
N ARG A 55 4.03 4.41 7.49
CA ARG A 55 4.71 5.55 8.15
C ARG A 55 5.73 5.15 9.23
N TYR A 56 5.50 4.03 9.93
CA TYR A 56 6.29 3.63 11.09
C TYR A 56 7.04 2.32 10.85
N LEU A 57 8.30 2.28 11.30
CA LEU A 57 9.14 1.08 11.26
C LEU A 57 8.88 0.09 12.41
N SER A 58 7.73 0.25 13.10
CA SER A 58 7.39 -0.63 14.22
C SER A 58 6.83 -1.96 13.70
N LYS A 59 7.19 -3.04 14.40
CA LYS A 59 6.65 -4.38 14.11
C LYS A 59 5.11 -4.39 14.09
N GLU A 60 4.50 -3.70 15.04
CA GLU A 60 3.04 -3.58 15.14
C GLU A 60 2.43 -2.86 13.94
N CYS A 61 3.08 -1.82 13.42
CA CYS A 61 2.61 -1.12 12.23
C CYS A 61 2.55 -2.06 11.03
N LEU A 62 3.62 -2.81 10.77
CA LEU A 62 3.65 -3.76 9.67
C LEU A 62 2.64 -4.91 9.85
N GLU A 63 2.40 -5.37 11.08
CA GLU A 63 1.37 -6.38 11.38
C GLU A 63 -0.06 -5.87 11.16
N LYS A 64 -0.32 -4.58 11.43
CA LYS A 64 -1.63 -3.96 11.15
C LYS A 64 -1.81 -3.74 9.65
N VAL A 65 -0.78 -3.23 8.97
CA VAL A 65 -0.81 -3.05 7.51
C VAL A 65 -0.96 -4.39 6.78
N SER A 66 -0.32 -5.46 7.24
CA SER A 66 -0.47 -6.79 6.62
C SER A 66 -1.91 -7.31 6.71
N LYS A 67 -2.65 -7.00 7.79
CA LYS A 67 -4.09 -7.30 7.89
C LYS A 67 -4.90 -6.52 6.85
N THR A 68 -4.63 -5.23 6.68
CA THR A 68 -5.27 -4.40 5.65
C THR A 68 -4.99 -4.96 4.25
N ILE A 69 -3.72 -5.26 3.94
CA ILE A 69 -3.32 -5.87 2.67
C ILE A 69 -4.08 -7.18 2.42
N GLY A 70 -4.12 -8.08 3.41
CA GLY A 70 -4.84 -9.35 3.28
C GLY A 70 -6.36 -9.17 3.08
N PHE A 71 -6.96 -8.12 3.64
CA PHE A 71 -8.36 -7.78 3.42
C PHE A 71 -8.60 -7.28 1.99
N LEU A 72 -7.72 -6.42 1.47
CA LEU A 72 -7.89 -5.78 0.15
C LEU A 72 -7.52 -6.70 -1.01
N ASN A 73 -6.47 -7.51 -0.83
CA ASN A 73 -5.83 -8.27 -1.89
C ASN A 73 -6.79 -9.31 -2.49
N GLN A 74 -6.98 -9.25 -3.80
CA GLN A 74 -7.74 -10.29 -4.52
C GLN A 74 -6.96 -11.62 -4.49
N PRO A 75 -7.63 -12.77 -4.31
CA PRO A 75 -7.00 -14.07 -4.49
C PRO A 75 -6.51 -14.27 -5.93
N GLY A 76 -5.37 -14.95 -6.10
CA GLY A 76 -4.82 -15.29 -7.42
C GLY A 76 -3.69 -14.36 -7.83
N GLU A 77 -3.69 -13.92 -9.10
CA GLU A 77 -2.66 -13.02 -9.62
C GLU A 77 -2.89 -11.60 -9.10
N SER A 78 -2.04 -11.17 -8.17
CA SER A 78 -1.99 -9.81 -7.67
C SER A 78 -0.55 -9.34 -7.47
N PHE A 79 -0.38 -8.02 -7.46
CA PHE A 79 0.92 -7.37 -7.27
C PHE A 79 0.90 -6.54 -5.99
N LEU A 80 1.92 -6.73 -5.16
CA LEU A 80 2.12 -5.97 -3.95
C LEU A 80 3.50 -5.32 -3.97
N LEU A 81 3.53 -4.00 -3.89
CA LEU A 81 4.73 -3.22 -3.61
C LEU A 81 4.61 -2.64 -2.20
N LEU A 82 5.52 -3.06 -1.32
CA LEU A 82 5.63 -2.57 0.04
C LEU A 82 6.96 -1.82 0.19
N LEU A 83 6.89 -0.55 0.58
CA LEU A 83 8.06 0.26 0.91
C LEU A 83 8.39 0.06 2.39
N THR A 84 9.42 -0.72 2.68
CA THR A 84 9.84 -0.99 4.06
C THR A 84 11.26 -1.54 4.13
N VAL A 85 12.01 -1.07 5.12
CA VAL A 85 13.32 -1.64 5.51
C VAL A 85 13.17 -2.97 6.26
N GLN A 86 11.97 -3.36 6.68
CA GLN A 86 11.70 -4.57 7.47
C GLN A 86 11.55 -5.83 6.59
N HIS A 87 12.51 -6.09 5.71
CA HIS A 87 12.41 -7.12 4.66
C HIS A 87 12.10 -8.52 5.18
N GLU A 88 12.78 -8.97 6.25
CA GLU A 88 12.56 -10.30 6.83
C GLU A 88 11.12 -10.45 7.32
N ARG A 89 10.63 -9.45 8.06
CA ARG A 89 9.27 -9.46 8.60
C ARG A 89 8.20 -9.37 7.51
N ALA A 90 8.46 -8.59 6.46
CA ALA A 90 7.59 -8.55 5.28
C ALA A 90 7.52 -9.92 4.58
N GLY A 91 8.65 -10.65 4.54
CA GLY A 91 8.71 -12.03 4.07
C GLY A 91 7.88 -12.99 4.94
N GLU A 92 8.00 -12.90 6.25
CA GLU A 92 7.24 -13.75 7.19
C GLU A 92 5.73 -13.50 7.14
N LEU A 93 5.30 -12.24 7.11
CA LEU A 93 3.88 -11.88 7.21
C LEU A 93 3.13 -11.99 5.88
N LEU A 94 3.81 -11.68 4.77
CA LEU A 94 3.17 -11.49 3.46
C LEU A 94 3.81 -12.34 2.35
N GLY A 95 4.84 -13.14 2.65
CA GLY A 95 5.54 -13.95 1.65
C GLY A 95 6.35 -13.12 0.65
N LEU A 96 6.64 -11.84 0.97
CA LEU A 96 7.30 -10.91 0.06
C LEU A 96 8.80 -11.18 -0.04
N ARG A 97 9.37 -10.74 -1.17
CA ARG A 97 10.82 -10.72 -1.42
C ARG A 97 11.22 -9.33 -1.87
N PRO A 98 12.41 -8.83 -1.48
CA PRO A 98 12.93 -7.57 -1.98
C PRO A 98 12.99 -7.57 -3.51
N CYS A 99 12.54 -6.49 -4.14
CA CYS A 99 12.66 -6.30 -5.58
C CYS A 99 13.80 -5.33 -5.93
N GLY A 100 14.10 -5.16 -7.22
CA GLY A 100 15.15 -4.26 -7.70
C GLY A 100 14.77 -2.76 -7.68
N PHE A 101 13.52 -2.43 -7.37
CA PHE A 101 13.08 -1.04 -7.26
C PHE A 101 13.75 -0.36 -6.05
N ARG A 102 14.21 0.87 -6.24
CA ARG A 102 14.86 1.69 -5.22
C ARG A 102 14.19 3.07 -5.26
N PRO A 103 13.12 3.31 -4.46
CA PRO A 103 12.48 4.61 -4.41
C PRO A 103 13.48 5.69 -3.95
N GLN A 104 13.29 6.91 -4.45
CA GLN A 104 14.10 8.07 -4.09
C GLN A 104 13.17 9.21 -3.73
N HIS A 105 13.50 9.94 -2.67
CA HIS A 105 12.83 11.19 -2.35
C HIS A 105 13.28 12.28 -3.34
N SER A 106 12.34 13.11 -3.80
CA SER A 106 12.63 14.29 -4.63
C SER A 106 13.28 15.44 -3.83
N SER A 107 13.28 15.36 -2.50
CA SER A 107 13.87 16.34 -1.58
C SER A 107 14.83 15.68 -0.59
N LYS A 108 15.56 16.46 0.23
CA LYS A 108 16.57 16.00 1.20
C LYS A 108 15.98 15.29 2.44
N LEU A 109 15.00 14.43 2.29
CA LEU A 109 14.59 13.51 3.35
C LEU A 109 15.54 12.31 3.31
N GLY A 110 16.24 12.06 4.43
CA GLY A 110 17.39 11.14 4.51
C GLY A 110 17.05 9.75 5.05
N ASN A 111 15.79 9.34 5.04
CA ASN A 111 15.40 8.02 5.50
C ASN A 111 15.51 7.01 4.34
N GLU A 112 15.99 5.81 4.66
CA GLU A 112 15.99 4.69 3.72
C GLU A 112 14.59 4.07 3.65
N PHE A 113 14.25 3.53 2.47
CA PHE A 113 12.99 2.84 2.18
C PHE A 113 13.15 1.33 2.25
#